data_AF-F4AXB8-F1
#
_entry.id   AF-F4AXB8-F1
#
_cell.length_a   1.000
_cell.length_b   1.000
_cell.length_c   1.000
_cell.angle_alpha   90.00
_cell.angle_beta   90.00
_cell.angle_gamma   90.00
#
_symmetry.space_group_name_H-M   'P 1'
#
loop_
_entity.id
_entity.type
_entity.pdbx_description
1 polymer ?
#
loop_
_entity_poly.entity_id
_entity_poly.type
_entity_poly.pdbx_seq_one_letter_code
_entity_poly.pdbx_strand_id
1 'polypeptide(L)'
;MSFKQKKNSPKWNLITLGCFIIICTAMLYYGDYGTLGKNAASVAGIPLILGVATTLLYVLSRLIGKRYNWIITILGIMSMLMIAIPIFFGAAKHA
;
A
#
# COMPACT_ATOMS: atom_id res chain seq x y z
N MET A 1 9.61 -16.95 18.85
CA MET A 1 8.17 -16.73 18.53
C MET A 1 7.92 -17.17 17.09
N SER A 2 7.03 -18.14 16.84
CA SER A 2 6.83 -18.74 15.51
C SER A 2 6.21 -17.75 14.50
N PHE A 3 6.61 -17.82 13.22
CA PHE A 3 6.14 -16.94 12.14
C PHE A 3 4.60 -16.92 12.02
N LYS A 4 3.92 -18.04 12.34
CA LYS A 4 2.46 -18.14 12.40
C LYS A 4 1.82 -17.23 13.46
N GLN A 5 2.49 -17.00 14.60
CA GLN A 5 2.00 -16.13 15.66
C GLN A 5 2.18 -14.63 15.34
N LYS A 6 3.24 -14.26 14.59
CA LYS A 6 3.46 -12.86 14.15
C LYS A 6 2.40 -12.38 13.16
N LYS A 7 1.97 -13.24 12.23
CA LYS A 7 1.02 -12.89 11.15
C LYS A 7 -0.40 -12.56 11.65
N ASN A 8 -0.79 -13.07 12.82
CA ASN A 8 -2.06 -12.75 13.48
C ASN A 8 -1.94 -11.62 14.50
N SER A 9 -0.74 -11.06 14.70
CA SER A 9 -0.54 -9.94 15.62
C SER A 9 -0.92 -8.63 14.93
N PRO A 10 -1.93 -7.90 15.45
CA PRO A 10 -2.44 -6.71 14.79
C PRO A 10 -1.40 -5.59 14.71
N LYS A 11 -0.44 -5.56 15.63
CA LYS A 11 0.68 -4.61 15.63
C LYS A 11 1.58 -4.82 14.41
N TRP A 12 1.89 -6.07 14.06
CA TRP A 12 2.78 -6.38 12.94
C TRP A 12 2.13 -6.09 11.58
N ASN A 13 0.83 -6.27 11.44
CA ASN A 13 0.12 -5.93 10.21
C ASN A 13 0.13 -4.42 9.94
N LEU A 14 -0.09 -3.60 10.97
CA LEU A 14 -0.01 -2.15 10.84
C LEU A 14 1.41 -1.67 10.53
N ILE A 15 2.43 -2.25 11.19
CA ILE A 15 3.84 -1.92 10.90
C ILE A 15 4.18 -2.28 9.45
N THR A 16 3.79 -3.47 8.99
CA THR A 16 4.05 -3.92 7.62
C THR A 16 3.37 -2.99 6.61
N LEU A 17 2.10 -2.63 6.85
CA LEU A 17 1.37 -1.68 6.02
C LEU A 17 2.06 -0.31 5.97
N GLY A 18 2.46 0.23 7.12
CA GLY A 18 3.19 1.49 7.22
C GLY A 18 4.50 1.49 6.43
N CYS A 19 5.29 0.42 6.55
CA CYS A 19 6.52 0.26 5.77
C CYS A 19 6.23 0.27 4.26
N PHE A 20 5.21 -0.46 3.80
CA PHE A 20 4.86 -0.51 2.38
C PHE A 20 4.30 0.82 1.86
N ILE A 21 3.55 1.58 2.67
CA ILE A 21 3.12 2.93 2.30
C ILE A 21 4.34 3.81 2.05
N ILE A 22 5.31 3.83 2.96
CA ILE A 22 6.54 4.64 2.80
C ILE A 22 7.31 4.23 1.55
N ILE A 23 7.49 2.92 1.32
CA ILE A 23 8.19 2.40 0.13
C ILE A 23 7.44 2.78 -1.15
N CYS A 24 6.13 2.58 -1.22
CA CYS A 24 5.33 2.90 -2.41
C CYS A 24 5.29 4.41 -2.67
N THR A 25 5.17 5.23 -1.63
CA THR A 25 5.24 6.69 -1.75
C THR A 25 6.62 7.13 -2.23
N ALA A 26 7.70 6.55 -1.72
CA ALA A 26 9.05 6.83 -2.20
C ALA A 26 9.23 6.41 -3.67
N MET A 27 8.76 5.21 -4.05
CA MET A 27 8.78 4.74 -5.43
C MET A 27 8.02 5.68 -6.36
N LEU A 28 6.86 6.18 -5.96
CA LEU A 28 6.15 7.17 -6.78
C LEU A 28 6.90 8.49 -6.83
N TYR A 29 7.39 9.01 -5.71
CA TYR A 29 8.13 10.28 -5.67
C TYR A 29 9.35 10.30 -6.61
N TYR A 30 10.05 9.17 -6.73
CA TYR A 30 11.20 8.98 -7.63
C TYR A 30 10.84 8.33 -8.97
N GLY A 31 9.55 8.12 -9.25
CA GLY A 31 9.09 7.45 -10.46
C GLY A 31 9.20 8.32 -11.71
N ASP A 32 9.42 7.70 -12.86
CA ASP A 32 9.40 8.39 -14.16
C ASP A 32 7.95 8.52 -14.64
N TYR A 33 7.38 9.70 -14.42
CA TYR A 33 6.00 10.02 -14.78
C TYR A 33 5.79 10.29 -16.28
N GLY A 34 6.84 10.38 -17.10
CA GLY A 34 6.69 10.66 -18.54
C GLY A 34 5.77 11.86 -18.84
N THR A 35 4.72 11.63 -19.65
CA THR A 35 3.72 12.65 -20.03
C THR A 35 2.77 13.05 -18.90
N LEU A 36 2.68 12.26 -17.82
CA LEU A 36 1.88 12.56 -16.63
C LEU A 36 2.55 13.57 -15.68
N GLY A 37 3.70 14.15 -16.03
CA GLY A 37 4.48 15.05 -15.17
C GLY A 37 3.69 16.23 -14.57
N LYS A 38 2.64 16.72 -15.24
CA LYS A 38 1.75 17.77 -14.69
C LYS A 38 0.89 17.31 -13.50
N ASN A 39 0.64 16.00 -13.38
CA ASN A 39 -0.17 15.39 -12.32
C ASN A 39 0.63 14.48 -11.38
N ALA A 40 1.97 14.47 -11.50
CA ALA A 40 2.86 13.59 -10.72
C ALA A 40 2.64 13.71 -9.21
N ALA A 41 2.42 14.93 -8.70
CA ALA A 41 2.13 15.18 -7.29
C ALA A 41 0.81 14.51 -6.82
N SER A 42 -0.23 14.54 -7.65
CA SER A 42 -1.51 13.89 -7.34
C SER A 42 -1.38 12.37 -7.31
N VAL A 43 -0.55 11.82 -8.21
CA VAL A 43 -0.31 10.37 -8.29
C VAL A 43 0.55 9.90 -7.11
N ALA A 44 1.54 10.69 -6.68
CA ALA A 44 2.36 10.40 -5.48
C ALA A 44 1.53 10.33 -4.18
N GLY A 45 0.37 10.99 -4.12
CA GLY A 45 -0.56 10.94 -2.98
C GLY A 45 -1.38 9.65 -2.89
N ILE A 46 -1.47 8.86 -3.96
CA ILE A 46 -2.33 7.66 -4.04
C ILE A 46 -1.98 6.59 -2.98
N PRO A 47 -0.71 6.23 -2.74
CA PRO A 47 -0.36 5.23 -1.73
C PRO A 47 -0.72 5.67 -0.31
N LEU A 48 -0.71 6.99 -0.06
CA LEU A 48 -1.09 7.57 1.23
C LEU A 48 -2.59 7.45 1.46
N ILE A 49 -3.40 7.80 0.44
CA ILE A 49 -4.87 7.63 0.47
C ILE A 49 -5.25 6.17 0.59
N LEU A 50 -4.64 5.28 -0.21
CA LEU A 50 -4.84 3.84 -0.12
C LEU A 50 -4.40 3.29 1.24
N GLY A 51 -3.35 3.86 1.83
CA GLY A 51 -2.84 3.46 3.14
C GLY A 51 -3.81 3.77 4.25
N VAL A 52 -4.36 4.98 4.24
CA VAL A 52 -5.41 5.41 5.16
C VAL A 52 -6.68 4.57 4.95
N ALA A 53 -7.11 4.36 3.71
CA ALA A 53 -8.28 3.56 3.38
C ALA A 53 -8.12 2.09 3.83
N THR A 54 -6.96 1.48 3.59
CA THR A 54 -6.64 0.13 4.04
C THR A 54 -6.61 0.04 5.56
N THR A 55 -6.09 1.07 6.25
CA THR A 55 -6.07 1.13 7.72
C THR A 55 -7.49 1.24 8.28
N LEU A 56 -8.34 2.06 7.68
CA LEU A 56 -9.77 2.16 8.03
C LEU A 56 -10.49 0.81 7.83
N LEU A 57 -10.31 0.17 6.68
CA LEU A 57 -10.84 -1.16 6.40
C LEU A 57 -10.32 -2.21 7.38
N TYR A 58 -9.06 -2.12 7.79
CA TYR A 58 -8.45 -2.99 8.79
C TYR A 58 -9.12 -2.82 10.17
N VAL A 59 -9.40 -1.57 10.59
CA VAL A 59 -10.10 -1.27 11.84
C VAL A 59 -11.56 -1.76 11.78
N LEU A 60 -12.26 -1.54 10.67
CA LEU A 60 -13.62 -2.01 10.44
C LEU A 60 -13.70 -3.54 10.43
N SER A 61 -12.79 -4.21 9.73
CA SER A 61 -12.73 -5.67 9.74
C SER A 61 -12.43 -6.25 11.11
N ARG A 62 -11.64 -5.54 11.93
CA ARG A 62 -11.39 -5.92 13.32
C ARG A 62 -12.66 -5.87 14.18
N LEU A 63 -13.60 -4.97 13.89
CA LEU A 63 -14.90 -4.88 14.57
C LEU A 63 -15.83 -6.05 14.19
N ILE A 64 -15.75 -6.55 12.95
CA ILE A 64 -16.69 -7.55 12.41
C ILE A 64 -16.17 -8.99 12.57
N GLY A 65 -14.85 -9.24 12.51
CA GLY A 65 -14.31 -10.60 12.66
C GLY A 65 -12.79 -10.68 12.66
N LYS A 66 -12.19 -10.98 13.81
CA LYS A 66 -10.72 -11.02 14.06
C LYS A 66 -9.91 -12.03 13.24
N ARG A 67 -10.54 -12.94 12.48
CA ARG A 67 -9.89 -14.13 11.90
C ARG A 67 -9.18 -13.87 10.57
N TYR A 68 -9.53 -12.80 9.84
CA TYR A 68 -9.04 -12.57 8.46
C TYR A 68 -8.34 -11.21 8.24
N ASN A 69 -8.02 -10.48 9.31
CA ASN A 69 -7.48 -9.13 9.23
C ASN A 69 -6.19 -9.01 8.40
N TRP A 70 -5.37 -10.06 8.33
CA TRP A 70 -4.13 -10.07 7.53
C TRP A 70 -4.37 -10.06 6.02
N ILE A 71 -5.51 -10.59 5.55
CA ILE A 71 -5.85 -10.64 4.12
C ILE A 71 -6.06 -9.23 3.60
N ILE A 72 -6.73 -8.37 4.38
CA ILE A 72 -6.99 -6.96 4.04
C ILE A 72 -5.68 -6.18 3.94
N THR A 73 -4.75 -6.43 4.87
CA THR A 73 -3.43 -5.81 4.83
C THR A 73 -2.68 -6.17 3.55
N ILE A 74 -2.73 -7.44 3.13
CA ILE A 74 -2.08 -7.88 1.89
C ILE A 74 -2.78 -7.32 0.66
N LEU A 75 -4.11 -7.30 0.62
CA LEU A 75 -4.85 -6.70 -0.50
C LEU A 75 -4.52 -5.22 -0.67
N GLY A 76 -4.40 -4.47 0.42
CA GLY A 76 -3.96 -3.07 0.39
C GLY A 76 -2.53 -2.91 -0.13
N ILE A 77 -1.60 -3.76 0.32
CA ILE A 77 -0.21 -3.74 -0.16
C ILE A 77 -0.15 -4.09 -1.66
N MET A 78 -0.86 -5.13 -2.10
CA MET A 78 -0.89 -5.54 -3.51
C MET A 78 -1.44 -4.43 -4.40
N SER A 79 -2.53 -3.78 -3.99
CA SER A 79 -3.13 -2.68 -4.75
C SER A 79 -2.20 -1.46 -4.85
N MET A 80 -1.49 -1.10 -3.77
CA MET A 80 -0.46 -0.05 -3.85
C MET A 80 0.69 -0.41 -4.79
N LEU A 81 1.20 -1.64 -4.72
CA LEU A 81 2.31 -2.11 -5.56
C LEU A 81 1.94 -2.16 -7.04
N MET A 82 0.70 -2.57 -7.36
CA MET A 82 0.19 -2.57 -8.74
C MET A 82 0.20 -1.17 -9.38
N ILE A 83 0.14 -0.11 -8.58
CA ILE A 83 0.21 1.28 -9.07
C ILE A 83 1.66 1.77 -9.02
N ALA A 84 2.36 1.52 -7.91
CA ALA A 84 3.71 2.03 -7.69
C ALA A 84 4.75 1.43 -8.65
N ILE A 85 4.70 0.11 -8.91
CA ILE A 85 5.70 -0.58 -9.74
C ILE A 85 5.68 -0.08 -11.20
N PRO A 86 4.52 -0.02 -11.90
CA PRO A 86 4.48 0.44 -13.29
C PRO A 86 4.94 1.90 -13.47
N ILE A 87 4.64 2.76 -12.50
CA ILE A 87 5.06 4.17 -12.54
C ILE A 87 6.55 4.29 -12.26
N PHE A 88 7.07 3.55 -11.28
CA PHE A 88 8.49 3.58 -10.95
C PHE A 88 9.38 3.07 -12.08
N PHE A 89 9.00 1.97 -12.74
CA PHE A 89 9.73 1.42 -13.89
C PHE A 89 9.40 2.10 -15.22
N GLY A 90 8.58 3.16 -15.22
CA GLY A 90 8.24 3.90 -16.44
C GLY A 90 7.37 3.11 -17.43
N ALA A 91 6.73 2.01 -17.02
CA ALA A 91 5.74 1.32 -17.86
C ALA A 91 4.52 2.21 -18.17
N ALA A 92 4.24 3.21 -17.31
CA ALA A 92 3.24 4.26 -17.58
C ALA A 92 3.61 5.18 -18.76
N LYS A 93 4.86 5.13 -19.26
CA LYS A 93 5.36 5.93 -20.38
C LYS A 93 4.89 5.38 -21.74
N HIS A 94 4.38 4.14 -21.78
CA HIS A 94 3.98 3.42 -22.99
C HIS A 94 2.51 2.96 -22.98
N ALA A 95 1.72 3.39 -21.98
CA ALA A 95 0.29 3.09 -21.88
C ALA A 95 -0.58 4.16 -22.55
#